data_AF-A0A1C4PHQ8-F1
#
_entry.id   AF-A0A1C4PHQ8-F1
#
_cell.length_a   1.000
_cell.length_b   1.000
_cell.length_c   1.000
_cell.angle_alpha   90.00
_cell.angle_beta   90.00
_cell.angle_gamma   90.00
#
_symmetry.space_group_name_H-M   'P 1'
#
loop_
_entity.id
_entity.type
_entity.pdbx_description
1 polymer ?
#
loop_
_entity_poly.entity_id
_entity_poly.type
_entity_poly.pdbx_seq_one_letter_code
_entity_poly.pdbx_strand_id
1 'polypeptide(L)'
;MWGIANAATKALTVDNSLDSATKLIGLAGDLNKVPASRITWATMQTQDVTVQGSSRTEIAPGAKAMFKSIATDQSLTAAAAGAGHSSSPTVPPVPIASIAVQVQNGTTVNGRALAIAQQLIDGGFSDRTAPGNGTPAATTSLTYPPGQKAQAQAVARSIGLPARGLVQGPGTRIVLLIGADWPTGATFPGGKAAPAPVDTQAALNGTNQQLGTDKKCAEVSTYKDVIGLDASGKPTSSDHPASGTSPTRAYALSPNVKDSAP
;
A
#
# COMPACT_ATOMS: atom_id res chain seq x y z
N MET A 1 -16.95 -20.03 -27.31
CA MET A 1 -17.04 -19.62 -25.89
C MET A 1 -16.99 -20.80 -24.91
N TRP A 2 -17.78 -21.87 -25.09
CA TRP A 2 -17.77 -23.04 -24.17
C TRP A 2 -16.42 -23.78 -24.07
N GLY A 3 -15.65 -23.89 -25.16
CA GLY A 3 -14.33 -24.53 -25.14
C GLY A 3 -13.28 -23.78 -24.32
N ILE A 4 -13.27 -22.44 -24.40
CA ILE A 4 -12.38 -21.57 -23.62
C ILE A 4 -12.72 -21.65 -22.13
N ALA A 5 -14.01 -21.57 -21.79
CA ALA A 5 -14.45 -21.66 -20.39
C ALA A 5 -14.10 -23.02 -19.74
N ASN A 6 -14.18 -24.13 -20.49
CA ASN A 6 -13.88 -25.47 -19.99
C ASN A 6 -12.37 -25.77 -19.92
N ALA A 7 -11.55 -25.13 -20.77
CA ALA A 7 -10.10 -25.23 -20.69
C ALA A 7 -9.57 -24.43 -19.49
N ALA A 8 -10.07 -23.21 -19.30
CA ALA A 8 -9.70 -22.36 -18.17
C ALA A 8 -9.97 -23.05 -16.82
N THR A 9 -11.14 -23.69 -16.63
CA THR A 9 -11.46 -24.41 -15.39
C THR A 9 -10.62 -25.67 -15.17
N LYS A 10 -10.07 -26.29 -16.22
CA LYS A 10 -9.16 -27.46 -16.10
C LYS A 10 -7.71 -27.06 -15.84
N ALA A 11 -7.32 -25.84 -16.20
CA ALA A 11 -6.01 -25.28 -15.96
C ALA A 11 -5.87 -24.65 -14.57
N LEU A 12 -6.99 -24.37 -13.90
CA LEU A 12 -7.04 -23.72 -12.60
C LEU A 12 -7.16 -24.77 -11.49
N THR A 13 -6.11 -24.95 -10.71
CA THR A 13 -6.27 -25.52 -9.37
C THR A 13 -6.76 -24.42 -8.46
N VAL A 14 -8.03 -24.50 -8.06
CA VAL A 14 -8.65 -23.53 -7.15
C VAL A 14 -8.52 -24.00 -5.71
N ASP A 15 -8.37 -23.04 -4.80
CA ASP A 15 -8.52 -23.29 -3.37
C ASP A 15 -9.92 -23.85 -3.08
N ASN A 16 -10.04 -24.70 -2.05
CA ASN A 16 -11.31 -25.31 -1.67
C ASN A 16 -12.41 -24.27 -1.40
N SER A 17 -12.04 -23.08 -0.95
CA SER A 17 -13.00 -21.98 -0.75
C SER A 17 -13.55 -21.38 -2.05
N LEU A 18 -12.90 -21.57 -3.20
CA LEU A 18 -13.28 -21.09 -4.54
C LEU A 18 -13.59 -22.24 -5.54
N ASP A 19 -13.86 -23.44 -5.02
CA ASP A 19 -14.04 -24.71 -5.72
C ASP A 19 -15.21 -24.82 -6.72
N SER A 20 -15.99 -23.76 -6.94
CA SER A 20 -17.17 -23.82 -7.82
C SER A 20 -17.18 -22.72 -8.87
N ALA A 21 -17.69 -23.09 -10.06
CA ALA A 21 -17.86 -22.15 -11.17
C ALA A 21 -18.70 -20.92 -10.76
N THR A 22 -19.72 -21.11 -9.92
CA THR A 22 -20.55 -20.02 -9.40
C THR A 22 -19.76 -19.02 -8.56
N LYS A 23 -18.82 -19.49 -7.72
CA LYS A 23 -17.96 -18.61 -6.90
C LYS A 23 -16.97 -17.82 -7.77
N LEU A 24 -16.41 -18.46 -8.81
CA LEU A 24 -15.55 -17.77 -9.79
C LEU A 24 -16.32 -16.72 -10.59
N ILE A 25 -17.58 -17.01 -10.98
CA ILE A 25 -18.48 -16.03 -11.61
C ILE A 25 -18.79 -14.89 -10.63
N GLY A 26 -19.03 -15.19 -9.36
CA GLY A 26 -19.24 -14.20 -8.30
C GLY A 26 -18.04 -13.26 -8.16
N LEU A 27 -16.83 -13.82 -8.07
CA LEU A 27 -15.58 -13.06 -8.03
C LEU A 27 -15.41 -12.18 -9.27
N ALA A 28 -15.67 -12.72 -10.46
CA ALA A 28 -15.63 -11.94 -11.70
C ALA A 28 -16.66 -10.80 -11.70
N GLY A 29 -17.87 -11.06 -11.17
CA GLY A 29 -18.91 -10.06 -10.98
C GLY A 29 -18.51 -8.96 -10.01
N ASP A 30 -17.82 -9.30 -8.91
CA ASP A 30 -17.30 -8.32 -7.96
C ASP A 30 -16.15 -7.50 -8.55
N LEU A 31 -15.24 -8.13 -9.31
CA LEU A 31 -14.18 -7.43 -10.01
C LEU A 31 -14.74 -6.46 -11.06
N ASN A 32 -15.80 -6.85 -11.78
CA ASN A 32 -16.46 -6.02 -12.79
C ASN A 32 -17.15 -4.77 -12.19
N LYS A 33 -17.44 -4.76 -10.89
CA LYS A 33 -17.99 -3.56 -10.21
C LYS A 33 -16.91 -2.50 -9.96
N VAL A 34 -15.63 -2.84 -10.07
CA VAL A 34 -14.52 -1.91 -9.87
C VAL A 34 -14.16 -1.26 -11.22
N PRO A 35 -14.26 0.07 -11.36
CA PRO A 35 -13.81 0.74 -12.58
C PRO A 35 -12.33 0.44 -12.84
N ALA A 36 -11.93 0.14 -14.08
CA ALA A 36 -10.54 -0.20 -14.37
C ALA A 36 -9.57 0.93 -14.01
N SER A 37 -10.01 2.18 -14.10
CA SER A 37 -9.27 3.37 -13.66
C SER A 37 -9.02 3.44 -12.14
N ARG A 38 -9.59 2.51 -11.36
CA ARG A 38 -9.36 2.34 -9.93
C ARG A 38 -8.56 1.07 -9.60
N ILE A 39 -8.08 0.36 -10.60
CA ILE A 39 -7.21 -0.82 -10.44
C ILE A 39 -5.78 -0.41 -10.75
N THR A 40 -4.89 -0.48 -9.75
CA THR A 40 -3.45 -0.34 -9.94
C THR A 40 -2.84 -1.71 -10.13
N TRP A 41 -2.21 -1.93 -11.28
CA TRP A 41 -1.33 -3.06 -11.52
C TRP A 41 0.07 -2.69 -11.03
N ALA A 42 0.70 -3.54 -10.24
CA ALA A 42 2.01 -3.30 -9.66
C ALA A 42 2.75 -4.63 -9.49
N THR A 43 4.03 -4.65 -9.85
CA THR A 43 4.95 -5.75 -9.60
C THR A 43 5.63 -5.55 -8.25
N MET A 44 5.70 -6.61 -7.44
CA MET A 44 6.44 -6.58 -6.17
C MET A 44 7.91 -6.21 -6.43
N GLN A 45 8.45 -5.26 -5.66
CA GLN A 45 9.82 -4.82 -5.84
C GLN A 45 10.80 -5.87 -5.34
N THR A 46 11.77 -6.22 -6.20
CA THR A 46 12.89 -7.11 -5.90
C THR A 46 14.21 -6.41 -6.20
N GLN A 47 15.29 -6.92 -5.61
CA GLN A 47 16.66 -6.45 -5.85
C GLN A 47 17.60 -7.64 -5.92
N ASP A 48 18.58 -7.61 -6.81
CA ASP A 48 19.63 -8.63 -6.86
C ASP A 48 20.79 -8.21 -5.94
N VAL A 49 21.21 -9.14 -5.09
CA VAL A 49 22.34 -8.96 -4.18
C VAL A 49 23.36 -10.09 -4.36
N THR A 50 24.64 -9.76 -4.30
CA THR A 50 25.71 -10.76 -4.32
C THR A 50 26.21 -10.98 -2.90
N VAL A 51 26.06 -12.19 -2.39
CA VAL A 51 26.54 -12.60 -1.06
C VAL A 51 27.50 -13.76 -1.23
N GLN A 52 28.74 -13.57 -0.79
CA GLN A 52 29.81 -14.59 -0.88
C GLN A 52 30.03 -15.13 -2.31
N GLY A 53 29.91 -14.27 -3.33
CA GLY A 53 30.10 -14.66 -4.74
C GLY A 53 28.88 -15.29 -5.41
N SER A 54 27.78 -15.50 -4.68
CA SER A 54 26.51 -15.99 -5.22
C SER A 54 25.52 -14.84 -5.36
N SER A 55 24.96 -14.65 -6.55
CA SER A 55 23.86 -13.71 -6.78
C SER A 55 22.54 -14.31 -6.33
N ARG A 56 21.74 -13.55 -5.58
CA ARG A 56 20.38 -13.91 -5.16
C ARG A 56 19.44 -12.73 -5.31
N THR A 57 18.20 -12.99 -5.71
CA THR A 57 17.14 -11.99 -5.73
C THR A 57 16.47 -11.94 -4.36
N GLU A 58 16.40 -10.75 -3.77
CA GLU A 58 15.73 -10.49 -2.50
C GLU A 58 14.55 -9.52 -2.68
N ILE A 59 13.68 -9.49 -1.68
CA ILE A 59 12.63 -8.48 -1.57
C ILE A 59 13.29 -7.11 -1.35
N ALA A 60 13.01 -6.15 -2.21
CA ALA A 60 13.56 -4.81 -2.06
C ALA A 60 12.88 -4.06 -0.89
N PRO A 61 13.58 -3.12 -0.23
CA PRO A 61 13.02 -2.38 0.91
C PRO A 61 11.65 -1.71 0.64
N GLY A 62 11.40 -1.27 -0.59
CA GLY A 62 10.13 -0.65 -1.00
C GLY A 62 8.90 -1.56 -0.89
N ALA A 63 9.06 -2.88 -1.01
CA ALA A 63 7.94 -3.83 -0.94
C ALA A 63 7.26 -3.83 0.44
N LYS A 64 7.98 -3.51 1.52
CA LYS A 64 7.39 -3.40 2.86
C LYS A 64 6.30 -2.32 2.92
N ALA A 65 6.51 -1.19 2.24
CA ALA A 65 5.52 -0.12 2.20
C ALA A 65 4.27 -0.54 1.41
N MET A 66 4.46 -1.23 0.27
CA MET A 66 3.36 -1.79 -0.52
C MET A 66 2.53 -2.83 0.25
N PHE A 67 3.17 -3.78 0.94
CA PHE A 67 2.42 -4.77 1.72
C PHE A 67 1.74 -4.15 2.94
N LYS A 68 2.33 -3.13 3.56
CA LYS A 68 1.69 -2.39 4.65
C LYS A 68 0.42 -1.67 4.18
N SER A 69 0.44 -1.06 2.98
CA SER A 69 -0.77 -0.42 2.46
C SER A 69 -1.88 -1.44 2.20
N ILE A 70 -1.55 -2.61 1.64
CA ILE A 70 -2.51 -3.70 1.40
C ILE A 70 -3.09 -4.19 2.74
N ALA A 71 -2.23 -4.48 3.72
CA ALA A 71 -2.64 -4.99 5.03
C ALA A 71 -3.49 -3.98 5.83
N THR A 72 -3.37 -2.69 5.53
CA THR A 72 -4.14 -1.62 6.19
C THR A 72 -5.30 -1.10 5.34
N ASP A 73 -5.69 -1.85 4.29
CA ASP A 73 -6.80 -1.52 3.38
C ASP A 73 -6.68 -0.11 2.77
N GLN A 74 -5.47 0.24 2.36
CA GLN A 74 -5.17 1.54 1.78
C GLN A 74 -4.97 1.46 0.28
N SER A 75 -5.66 2.37 -0.41
CA SER A 75 -5.61 2.47 -1.86
C SER A 75 -4.21 2.85 -2.36
N LEU A 76 -3.73 2.08 -3.33
CA LEU A 76 -2.51 2.36 -4.10
C LEU A 76 -2.77 3.23 -5.33
N THR A 77 -4.02 3.61 -5.64
CA THR A 77 -4.27 4.47 -6.81
C THR A 77 -3.87 5.91 -6.51
N ALA A 78 -2.82 6.40 -7.18
CA ALA A 78 -2.58 7.82 -7.27
C ALA A 78 -3.71 8.44 -8.11
N ALA A 79 -4.47 9.38 -7.54
CA ALA A 79 -5.59 10.00 -8.21
C ALA A 79 -5.15 10.66 -9.52
N ALA A 80 -5.43 10.04 -10.66
CA ALA A 80 -5.55 10.75 -11.93
C ALA A 80 -6.80 11.64 -11.81
N ALA A 81 -6.63 12.94 -11.96
CA ALA A 81 -7.72 13.90 -11.93
C ALA A 81 -8.74 13.58 -13.05
N GLY A 82 -9.89 13.01 -12.69
CA GLY A 82 -10.96 12.81 -13.66
C GLY A 82 -12.07 11.86 -13.19
N ALA A 83 -13.29 12.40 -13.14
CA ALA A 83 -14.59 11.75 -12.98
C ALA A 83 -14.97 11.25 -11.57
N GLY A 84 -15.90 11.98 -10.97
CA GLY A 84 -16.49 11.69 -9.67
C GLY A 84 -17.41 10.47 -9.65
N HIS A 85 -17.65 9.99 -8.43
CA HIS A 85 -18.91 9.62 -7.76
C HIS A 85 -18.54 8.76 -6.53
N SER A 86 -18.85 9.31 -5.33
CA SER A 86 -18.90 8.80 -3.93
C SER A 86 -18.11 7.56 -3.47
N SER A 87 -17.60 7.43 -2.24
CA SER A 87 -17.56 8.31 -1.06
C SER A 87 -16.55 7.71 -0.07
N SER A 88 -15.30 8.11 -0.20
CA SER A 88 -14.32 8.16 0.89
C SER A 88 -13.46 9.37 0.57
N PRO A 89 -13.16 10.28 1.51
CA PRO A 89 -12.42 11.50 1.20
C PRO A 89 -11.01 11.12 0.75
N THR A 90 -10.86 10.99 -0.57
CA THR A 90 -9.60 10.83 -1.30
C THR A 90 -8.86 12.12 -1.09
N VAL A 91 -8.03 12.15 -0.05
CA VAL A 91 -7.05 13.21 0.15
C VAL A 91 -6.08 13.09 -1.03
N PRO A 92 -5.67 14.19 -1.68
CA PRO A 92 -4.49 14.14 -2.54
C PRO A 92 -3.36 13.41 -1.80
N PRO A 93 -2.53 12.60 -2.47
CA PRO A 93 -1.47 11.86 -1.80
C PRO A 93 -0.54 12.86 -1.09
N VAL A 94 -0.72 12.99 0.22
CA VAL A 94 0.19 13.75 1.06
C VAL A 94 1.31 12.79 1.39
N PRO A 95 2.57 13.09 1.05
CA PRO A 95 3.71 12.25 1.40
C PRO A 95 3.86 12.28 2.93
N ILE A 96 3.17 11.39 3.65
CA ILE A 96 3.14 11.42 5.12
C ILE A 96 4.55 11.24 5.72
N ALA A 97 5.44 10.56 5.01
CA ALA A 97 6.84 10.39 5.36
C ALA A 97 7.61 11.72 5.42
N SER A 98 7.12 12.79 4.77
CA SER A 98 7.70 14.14 4.87
C SER A 98 7.04 15.00 5.95
N ILE A 99 5.99 14.52 6.62
CA ILE A 99 5.28 15.28 7.65
C ILE A 99 5.96 15.02 9.00
N ALA A 100 6.70 16.01 9.49
CA ALA A 100 7.26 16.01 10.84
C ALA A 100 6.28 16.68 11.81
N VAL A 101 5.96 15.99 12.91
CA VAL A 101 5.06 16.51 13.95
C VAL A 101 5.86 16.75 15.24
N GLN A 102 5.71 17.93 15.83
CA GLN A 102 6.16 18.16 17.20
C GLN A 102 5.05 17.72 18.16
N VAL A 103 5.25 16.61 18.87
CA VAL A 103 4.29 16.11 19.84
C VAL A 103 4.64 16.67 21.21
N GLN A 104 3.72 17.40 21.83
CA GLN A 104 3.91 18.07 23.11
C GLN A 104 2.99 17.49 24.18
N ASN A 105 3.56 17.16 25.34
CA ASN A 105 2.82 16.68 26.48
C ASN A 105 2.31 17.86 27.32
N GLY A 106 1.02 18.17 27.25
CA GLY A 106 0.34 19.11 28.13
C GLY A 106 -0.35 18.44 29.32
N THR A 107 -0.04 17.17 29.59
CA THR A 107 -0.61 16.38 30.69
C THR A 107 0.42 16.14 31.80
N THR A 108 -0.02 15.56 32.92
CA THR A 108 0.86 15.07 33.99
C THR A 108 1.37 13.64 33.75
N VAL A 109 1.00 13.01 32.63
CA VAL A 109 1.35 11.62 32.32
C VAL A 109 2.76 11.56 31.73
N ASN A 110 3.68 10.88 32.42
CA ASN A 110 5.05 10.71 31.94
C ASN A 110 5.11 9.91 30.64
N GLY A 111 5.97 10.34 29.71
CA GLY A 111 6.17 9.65 28.43
C GLY A 111 5.03 9.78 27.42
N ARG A 112 3.99 10.56 27.70
CA ARG A 112 2.80 10.68 26.84
C ARG A 112 3.12 11.13 25.42
N ALA A 113 3.92 12.18 25.28
CA ALA A 113 4.34 12.67 23.96
C ALA A 113 5.20 11.65 23.20
N LEU A 114 6.09 10.92 23.91
CA LEU A 114 6.93 9.89 23.30
C LEU A 114 6.08 8.75 22.74
N ALA A 115 5.12 8.26 23.51
CA ALA A 115 4.22 7.19 23.06
C ALA A 115 3.49 7.57 21.77
N ILE A 116 2.91 8.78 21.71
CA ILE A 116 2.18 9.23 20.51
C ILE A 116 3.13 9.53 19.34
N ALA A 117 4.32 10.10 19.59
CA ALA A 117 5.32 10.31 18.56
C ALA A 117 5.75 8.99 17.91
N GLN A 118 6.00 7.95 18.73
CA GLN A 118 6.37 6.63 18.22
C GLN A 118 5.23 6.02 17.38
N GLN A 119 3.98 6.16 17.82
CA GLN A 119 2.83 5.67 17.06
C GLN A 119 2.67 6.36 15.70
N LEU A 120 2.98 7.66 15.60
CA LEU A 120 2.99 8.36 14.31
C LEU A 120 4.13 7.82 13.42
N ILE A 121 5.33 7.64 13.96
CA ILE A 121 6.47 7.09 13.21
C ILE A 121 6.16 5.67 12.72
N ASP A 122 5.65 4.80 13.59
CA ASP A 122 5.20 3.45 13.25
C ASP A 122 4.05 3.47 12.23
N GLY A 123 3.26 4.54 12.22
CA GLY A 123 2.22 4.84 11.23
C GLY A 123 2.75 5.25 9.85
N GLY A 124 4.04 5.59 9.72
CA GLY A 124 4.67 6.02 8.47
C GLY A 124 4.89 7.53 8.33
N PHE A 125 4.65 8.30 9.40
CA PHE A 125 5.03 9.71 9.43
C PHE A 125 6.56 9.89 9.50
N SER A 126 7.06 11.11 9.29
CA SER A 126 8.50 11.38 9.30
C SER A 126 9.17 10.94 10.60
N ASP A 127 10.33 10.32 10.46
CA ASP A 127 11.32 10.05 11.53
C ASP A 127 11.76 11.30 12.31
N ARG A 128 11.56 12.50 11.74
CA ARG A 128 11.78 13.79 12.41
C ARG A 128 10.67 14.18 13.38
N THR A 129 9.64 13.34 13.54
CA THR A 129 8.60 13.52 14.56
C THR A 129 9.21 13.43 15.95
N ALA A 130 9.07 14.49 16.74
CA ALA A 130 9.80 14.65 17.99
C ALA A 130 8.84 14.83 19.17
N PRO A 131 9.03 14.09 20.28
CA PRO A 131 8.32 14.36 21.53
C PRO A 131 8.93 15.56 22.27
N GLY A 132 8.13 16.19 23.11
CA GLY A 132 8.55 17.29 23.98
C GLY A 132 7.51 17.59 25.06
N ASN A 133 7.85 18.51 25.96
CA ASN A 133 6.93 19.02 26.96
C ASN A 133 6.18 20.23 26.41
N GLY A 134 4.88 20.30 26.70
CA GLY A 134 4.00 21.41 26.35
C GLY A 134 3.51 22.15 27.59
N THR A 135 2.86 23.28 27.38
CA THR A 135 2.10 23.94 28.44
C THR A 135 0.91 23.05 28.85
N PRO A 136 0.56 22.99 30.14
CA PRO A 136 -0.62 22.26 30.60
C PRO A 136 -1.88 22.67 29.83
N ALA A 137 -2.61 21.69 29.32
CA ALA A 137 -3.81 21.92 28.51
C ALA A 137 -4.92 20.96 28.89
N ALA A 138 -6.16 21.47 28.99
CA ALA A 138 -7.32 20.64 29.23
C ALA A 138 -7.73 19.85 27.97
N THR A 139 -7.56 20.46 26.79
CA THR A 139 -8.00 19.91 25.51
C THR A 139 -6.83 19.64 24.56
N THR A 140 -6.93 18.54 23.83
CA THR A 140 -5.95 18.18 22.80
C THR A 140 -6.17 19.04 21.57
N SER A 141 -5.09 19.59 21.01
CA SER A 141 -5.13 20.40 19.79
C SER A 141 -3.99 20.09 18.85
N LEU A 142 -4.25 20.21 17.55
CA LEU A 142 -3.29 20.09 16.47
C LEU A 142 -3.17 21.43 15.76
N THR A 143 -2.11 22.16 16.06
CA THR A 143 -1.83 23.46 15.45
C THR A 143 -1.00 23.28 14.18
N TYR A 144 -1.35 23.96 13.10
CA TYR A 144 -0.64 23.86 11.81
C TYR A 144 -0.44 25.22 11.15
N PRO A 145 0.65 25.41 10.38
CA PRO A 145 0.93 26.65 9.68
C PRO A 145 0.06 26.84 8.43
N PRO A 146 -0.07 28.07 7.90
CA PRO A 146 -0.74 28.30 6.62
C PRO A 146 -0.18 27.39 5.52
N GLY A 147 -1.06 26.83 4.69
CA GLY A 147 -0.69 25.92 3.61
C GLY A 147 -0.48 24.45 4.00
N GLN A 148 -0.48 24.10 5.31
CA GLN A 148 -0.31 22.70 5.76
C GLN A 148 -1.60 22.03 6.26
N LYS A 149 -2.75 22.52 5.82
CA LYS A 149 -4.06 21.99 6.26
C LYS A 149 -4.25 20.51 5.91
N ALA A 150 -3.83 20.07 4.73
CA ALA A 150 -3.97 18.69 4.29
C ALA A 150 -3.09 17.74 5.13
N GLN A 151 -1.86 18.16 5.44
CA GLN A 151 -0.92 17.45 6.31
C GLN A 151 -1.47 17.31 7.72
N ALA A 152 -2.02 18.40 8.29
CA ALA A 152 -2.67 18.37 9.60
C ALA A 152 -3.89 17.44 9.63
N GLN A 153 -4.69 17.41 8.55
CA GLN A 153 -5.81 16.47 8.44
C GLN A 153 -5.35 15.01 8.36
N ALA A 154 -4.22 14.73 7.71
CA ALA A 154 -3.65 13.38 7.67
C ALA A 154 -3.24 12.91 9.08
N VAL A 155 -2.54 13.78 9.84
CA VAL A 155 -2.17 13.51 11.25
C VAL A 155 -3.41 13.34 12.12
N ALA A 156 -4.42 14.19 11.97
CA ALA A 156 -5.63 14.10 12.78
C ALA A 156 -6.41 12.80 12.53
N ARG A 157 -6.50 12.36 11.27
CA ARG A 157 -7.16 11.09 10.92
C ARG A 157 -6.41 9.88 11.48
N SER A 158 -5.08 9.91 11.47
CA SER A 158 -4.26 8.79 11.96
C SER A 158 -4.44 8.53 13.45
N ILE A 159 -4.72 9.58 14.22
CA ILE A 159 -4.93 9.50 15.68
C ILE A 159 -6.41 9.60 16.08
N GLY A 160 -7.33 9.75 15.12
CA GLY A 160 -8.76 9.90 15.38
C GLY A 160 -9.16 11.26 15.99
N LEU A 161 -8.33 12.29 15.89
CA LEU A 161 -8.63 13.63 16.38
C LEU A 161 -9.72 14.29 15.49
N PRO A 162 -10.84 14.76 16.05
CA PRO A 162 -11.89 15.41 15.26
C PRO A 162 -11.42 16.76 14.72
N ALA A 163 -12.04 17.21 13.62
CA ALA A 163 -11.70 18.47 12.94
C ALA A 163 -11.71 19.70 13.86
N ARG A 164 -12.52 19.69 14.92
CA ARG A 164 -12.55 20.74 15.95
C ARG A 164 -11.24 20.92 16.72
N GLY A 165 -10.37 19.90 16.73
CA GLY A 165 -9.05 19.97 17.33
C GLY A 165 -7.99 20.60 16.43
N LEU A 166 -8.29 20.87 15.15
CA LEU A 166 -7.34 21.45 14.20
C LEU A 166 -7.42 22.97 14.27
N VAL A 167 -6.28 23.61 14.55
CA VAL A 167 -6.17 25.06 14.68
C VAL A 167 -5.10 25.56 13.73
N GLN A 168 -5.43 26.52 12.87
CA GLN A 168 -4.40 27.19 12.08
C GLN A 168 -3.68 28.21 12.96
N GLY A 169 -2.35 28.19 12.98
CA GLY A 169 -1.53 29.11 13.77
C GLY A 169 -0.37 29.72 12.97
N PRO A 170 0.30 30.75 13.49
CA PRO A 170 1.37 31.47 12.79
C PRO A 170 2.73 30.74 12.78
N GLY A 171 2.81 29.51 13.31
CA GLY A 171 4.06 28.75 13.39
C GLY A 171 4.61 28.32 12.03
N THR A 172 5.70 27.55 12.05
CA THR A 172 6.34 26.97 10.85
C THR A 172 6.24 25.45 10.78
N ARG A 173 5.76 24.81 11.85
CA ARG A 173 5.66 23.34 12.00
C ARG A 173 4.29 22.94 12.54
N ILE A 174 3.92 21.69 12.29
CA ILE A 174 2.73 21.07 12.88
C ILE A 174 3.04 20.68 14.33
N VAL A 175 2.20 21.11 15.26
CA VAL A 175 2.36 20.85 16.70
C VAL A 175 1.11 20.16 17.22
N LEU A 176 1.27 18.96 17.76
CA LEU A 176 0.21 18.23 18.47
C LEU A 176 0.40 18.44 19.97
N LEU A 177 -0.45 19.23 20.60
CA LEU A 177 -0.48 19.41 22.04
C LEU A 177 -1.51 18.45 22.65
N ILE A 178 -1.03 17.48 23.44
CA ILE A 178 -1.87 16.48 24.11
C ILE A 178 -2.42 17.08 25.40
N GLY A 179 -3.74 17.16 25.50
CA GLY A 179 -4.45 17.67 26.67
C GLY A 179 -4.92 16.57 27.63
N ALA A 180 -5.43 16.99 28.79
CA ALA A 180 -5.95 16.10 29.82
C ALA A 180 -7.13 15.22 29.34
N ASP A 181 -7.80 15.61 28.26
CA ASP A 181 -8.84 14.85 27.57
C ASP A 181 -8.32 13.59 26.84
N TRP A 182 -6.99 13.39 26.75
CA TRP A 182 -6.40 12.21 26.13
C TRP A 182 -5.26 11.62 27.00
N PRO A 183 -5.59 10.99 28.14
CA PRO A 183 -4.59 10.52 29.10
C PRO A 183 -3.91 9.19 28.70
N THR A 184 -4.58 8.34 27.93
CA THR A 184 -4.12 6.98 27.59
C THR A 184 -4.42 6.60 26.12
N GLY A 185 -3.84 5.48 25.66
CA GLY A 185 -4.04 4.95 24.31
C GLY A 185 -3.34 5.74 23.20
N ALA A 186 -3.37 5.18 21.99
CA ALA A 186 -2.82 5.76 20.76
C ALA A 186 -3.86 6.44 19.86
N THR A 187 -5.15 6.26 20.18
CA THR A 187 -6.28 6.90 19.50
C THR A 187 -6.95 7.87 20.46
N PHE A 188 -7.32 9.05 19.96
CA PHE A 188 -8.05 10.06 20.72
C PHE A 188 -9.39 9.51 21.24
N PRO A 189 -9.81 9.78 22.49
CA PRO A 189 -11.00 9.15 23.06
C PRO A 189 -12.27 9.56 22.32
N GLY A 190 -13.09 8.57 21.96
CA GLY A 190 -14.27 8.77 21.11
C GLY A 190 -13.95 9.04 19.63
N GLY A 191 -12.67 9.09 19.27
CA GLY A 191 -12.18 9.18 17.90
C GLY A 191 -12.19 7.83 17.19
N LYS A 192 -12.42 7.85 15.88
CA LYS A 192 -12.13 6.71 15.00
C LYS A 192 -10.80 7.01 14.29
N ALA A 193 -9.73 6.37 14.76
CA ALA A 193 -8.47 6.38 14.03
C ALA A 193 -8.64 5.55 12.77
N ALA A 194 -8.26 6.13 11.63
CA ALA A 194 -8.00 5.38 10.41
C ALA A 194 -6.48 5.22 10.30
N PRO A 195 -5.97 4.15 9.68
CA PRO A 195 -4.54 4.07 9.41
C PRO A 195 -4.08 5.31 8.61
N ALA A 196 -2.88 5.80 8.92
CA ALA A 196 -2.34 7.01 8.29
C ALA A 196 -2.28 6.83 6.78
N PRO A 197 -2.69 7.82 5.96
CA PRO A 197 -2.67 7.70 4.50
C PRO A 197 -1.28 7.28 4.01
N VAL A 198 -1.17 6.16 3.30
CA VAL A 198 0.10 5.66 2.78
C VAL A 198 0.68 6.64 1.78
N ASP A 199 1.99 6.79 1.81
CA ASP A 199 2.73 7.43 0.72
C ASP A 199 2.67 6.48 -0.49
N THR A 200 1.68 6.69 -1.35
CA THR A 200 1.46 5.88 -2.55
C THR A 200 2.62 5.98 -3.52
N GLN A 201 3.36 7.10 -3.53
CA GLN A 201 4.55 7.25 -4.36
C GLN A 201 5.68 6.37 -3.85
N ALA A 202 5.92 6.36 -2.54
CA ALA A 202 6.89 5.46 -1.92
C ALA A 202 6.49 3.98 -2.09
N ALA A 203 5.20 3.66 -1.90
CA ALA A 203 4.69 2.30 -2.03
C ALA A 203 4.77 1.76 -3.47
N LEU A 204 4.60 2.64 -4.48
CA LEU A 204 4.66 2.27 -5.89
C LEU A 204 6.04 2.46 -6.52
N ASN A 205 7.00 3.06 -5.83
CA ASN A 205 8.33 3.27 -6.38
C ASN A 205 8.96 1.92 -6.77
N GLY A 206 9.42 1.81 -8.03
CA GLY A 206 10.03 0.60 -8.57
C GLY A 206 9.08 -0.58 -8.80
N THR A 207 7.76 -0.36 -8.81
CA THR A 207 6.77 -1.44 -9.04
C THR A 207 6.40 -1.65 -10.51
N ASN A 208 6.96 -0.89 -11.45
CA ASN A 208 6.51 -0.88 -12.85
C ASN A 208 4.99 -0.69 -12.98
N GLN A 209 4.41 0.17 -12.13
CA GLN A 209 2.98 0.31 -11.99
C GLN A 209 2.29 0.82 -13.25
N GLN A 210 1.09 0.31 -13.49
CA GLN A 210 0.20 0.77 -14.54
C GLN A 210 -1.23 0.87 -14.00
N LEU A 211 -1.91 1.97 -14.30
CA LEU A 211 -3.34 2.07 -14.02
C LEU A 211 -4.11 1.26 -15.07
N GLY A 212 -5.13 0.53 -14.63
CA GLY A 212 -6.03 -0.15 -15.55
C GLY A 212 -6.71 0.83 -16.51
N THR A 213 -6.93 0.38 -17.74
CA THR A 213 -7.71 1.12 -18.73
C THR A 213 -8.72 0.20 -19.36
N ASP A 214 -9.89 0.72 -19.73
CA ASP A 214 -10.94 -0.08 -20.37
C ASP A 214 -10.58 -0.50 -21.81
N LYS A 215 -9.41 -0.08 -22.32
CA LYS A 215 -9.04 -0.16 -23.74
C LYS A 215 -7.86 -1.10 -24.02
N LYS A 216 -7.06 -1.47 -23.01
CA LYS A 216 -5.88 -2.33 -23.17
C LYS A 216 -5.68 -3.20 -21.94
N CYS A 217 -5.24 -4.45 -22.16
CA CYS A 217 -4.75 -5.30 -21.08
C CYS A 217 -3.53 -4.64 -20.41
N ALA A 218 -3.42 -4.77 -19.08
CA ALA A 218 -2.26 -4.29 -18.34
C ALA A 218 -1.05 -5.24 -18.54
N GLU A 219 0.14 -4.66 -18.63
CA GLU A 219 1.38 -5.42 -18.70
C GLU A 219 1.87 -5.70 -17.28
N VAL A 220 1.65 -6.93 -16.81
CA VAL A 220 1.90 -7.31 -15.40
C VAL A 220 3.36 -7.65 -15.08
N SER A 221 4.24 -7.70 -16.09
CA SER A 221 5.69 -7.88 -15.93
C SER A 221 6.44 -7.51 -17.21
N THR A 222 7.53 -6.75 -17.08
CA THR A 222 8.50 -6.48 -18.16
C THR A 222 9.70 -7.44 -18.13
N TYR A 223 9.80 -8.29 -17.10
CA TYR A 223 10.85 -9.29 -16.99
C TYR A 223 10.62 -10.38 -18.03
N LYS A 224 11.66 -10.66 -18.84
CA LYS A 224 11.58 -11.58 -19.97
C LYS A 224 12.04 -12.99 -19.62
N ASP A 225 12.23 -13.26 -18.34
CA ASP A 225 13.03 -14.38 -17.82
C ASP A 225 12.45 -14.90 -16.49
N VAL A 226 11.12 -14.89 -16.38
CA VAL A 226 10.38 -15.30 -15.17
C VAL A 226 10.11 -16.80 -15.08
N ILE A 227 10.32 -17.57 -16.16
CA ILE A 227 10.18 -19.04 -16.16
C ILE A 227 11.57 -19.66 -16.22
N GLY A 228 11.90 -20.49 -15.22
CA GLY A 228 13.15 -21.23 -15.19
C GLY A 228 13.22 -22.29 -16.29
N LEU A 229 14.42 -22.49 -16.85
CA LEU A 229 14.75 -23.55 -17.78
C LEU A 229 15.79 -24.50 -17.17
N ASP A 230 15.63 -25.80 -17.39
CA ASP A 230 16.65 -26.79 -17.06
C ASP A 230 17.86 -26.72 -18.02
N ALA A 231 18.87 -27.55 -17.78
CA ALA A 231 20.07 -27.62 -18.62
C ALA A 231 19.77 -28.03 -20.07
N SER A 232 18.59 -28.61 -20.35
CA SER A 232 18.12 -28.97 -21.70
C SER A 232 17.28 -27.87 -22.37
N GLY A 233 17.10 -26.73 -21.69
CA GLY A 233 16.33 -25.59 -22.19
C GLY A 233 14.82 -25.78 -22.08
N LYS A 234 14.33 -26.69 -21.23
CA LYS A 234 12.89 -26.92 -21.01
C LYS A 234 12.40 -26.23 -19.74
N PRO A 235 11.15 -25.73 -19.69
CA PRO A 235 10.57 -25.15 -18.49
C PRO A 235 10.70 -26.08 -17.28
N THR A 236 11.16 -25.54 -16.16
CA THR A 236 11.38 -26.29 -14.92
C THR A 236 10.86 -25.51 -13.72
N SER A 237 10.44 -26.25 -12.69
CA SER A 237 10.10 -25.74 -11.37
C SER A 237 11.25 -25.89 -10.37
N SER A 238 12.47 -26.18 -10.84
CA SER A 238 13.65 -26.25 -9.98
C SER A 238 13.92 -24.89 -9.33
N ASP A 239 14.31 -24.92 -8.04
CA ASP A 239 14.69 -23.73 -7.28
C ASP A 239 15.97 -23.06 -7.81
N HIS A 240 16.76 -23.78 -8.63
CA HIS A 240 17.98 -23.29 -9.28
C HIS A 240 17.98 -23.66 -10.77
N PRO A 241 17.17 -22.96 -11.59
CA PRO A 241 17.16 -23.22 -13.02
C PRO A 241 18.49 -22.78 -13.66
N ALA A 242 18.89 -23.48 -14.73
CA ALA A 242 20.14 -23.18 -15.44
C ALA A 242 20.07 -21.87 -16.24
N SER A 243 18.87 -21.45 -16.65
CA SER A 243 18.59 -20.17 -17.30
C SER A 243 17.12 -19.78 -17.14
N GLY A 244 16.71 -18.59 -17.61
CA GLY A 244 15.33 -18.11 -17.58
C GLY A 244 14.79 -17.76 -18.97
N THR A 245 13.47 -17.76 -19.13
CA THR A 245 12.79 -17.34 -20.36
C THR A 245 11.44 -16.67 -20.09
N SER A 246 10.85 -16.06 -21.13
CA SER A 246 9.56 -15.40 -21.02
C SER A 246 8.42 -16.43 -21.06
N PRO A 247 7.25 -16.13 -20.50
CA PRO A 247 6.09 -17.03 -20.56
C PRO A 247 5.72 -17.41 -22.01
N THR A 248 5.76 -16.45 -22.93
CA THR A 248 5.47 -16.69 -24.37
C THR A 248 6.46 -17.67 -25.00
N ARG A 249 7.74 -17.58 -24.65
CA ARG A 249 8.77 -18.48 -25.19
C ARG A 249 8.77 -19.84 -24.49
N ALA A 250 8.48 -19.90 -23.18
CA ALA A 250 8.26 -21.15 -22.45
C ALA A 250 7.11 -21.97 -23.05
N TYR A 251 6.03 -21.30 -23.44
CA TYR A 251 4.91 -21.90 -24.15
C TYR A 251 5.35 -22.50 -25.50
N ALA A 252 6.08 -21.74 -26.32
CA ALA A 252 6.62 -22.24 -27.59
C ALA A 252 7.57 -23.44 -27.44
N LEU A 253 8.28 -23.56 -26.30
CA LEU A 253 9.19 -24.67 -25.97
C LEU A 253 8.45 -25.93 -25.48
N SER A 254 7.14 -25.84 -25.25
CA SER A 254 6.31 -26.93 -24.70
C SER A 254 5.17 -27.34 -25.66
N PRO A 255 5.44 -27.64 -26.93
CA PRO A 255 4.41 -27.84 -27.97
C PRO A 255 3.50 -29.06 -27.73
N ASN A 256 3.93 -29.99 -26.88
CA ASN A 256 3.20 -31.21 -26.54
C ASN A 256 2.41 -31.09 -25.23
N VAL A 257 2.57 -29.98 -24.50
CA VAL A 257 1.73 -29.68 -23.34
C VAL A 257 0.45 -29.08 -23.89
N LYS A 258 -0.67 -29.76 -23.65
CA LYS A 258 -1.98 -29.28 -24.11
C LYS A 258 -2.19 -27.87 -23.60
N ASP A 259 -2.53 -26.97 -24.51
CA ASP A 259 -2.77 -25.60 -24.15
C ASP A 259 -3.82 -25.51 -23.04
N SER A 260 -3.47 -24.78 -21.99
CA SER A 260 -4.34 -24.55 -20.84
C SER A 260 -5.37 -23.47 -21.16
N ALA A 261 -5.21 -22.74 -22.27
CA ALA A 261 -6.18 -21.78 -22.81
C ALA A 261 -6.22 -21.83 -24.35
N PRO A 262 -7.38 -21.91 -25.02
CA PRO A 262 -7.47 -21.65 -26.45
C PRO A 262 -7.35 -20.15 -26.77
#